data_AF-A0AAV4JDQ0-F1
#
_entry.id   AF-A0AAV4JDQ0-F1
#
_cell.length_a   1.000
_cell.length_b   1.000
_cell.length_c   1.000
_cell.angle_alpha   90.00
_cell.angle_beta   90.00
_cell.angle_gamma   90.00
#
_symmetry.space_group_name_H-M   'P 1'
#
loop_
_entity.id
_entity.type
_entity.pdbx_description
1 polymer ?
#
loop_
_entity_poly.entity_id
_entity_poly.type
_entity_poly.pdbx_seq_one_letter_code
_entity_poly.pdbx_strand_id
1 'polypeptide(L)'
;MGHCNHEEADARIVVHLVHALQDGAKTVQVRTVDTDVVVVLVGVFHDLLTAYPFADIWIAFGMVVVVITEVVVIVLIVVVVVTVIVVVVLVVVVVVLVVVVVVTLVVVTVVVVVVVVVVVVVVVVVVVVVLAVVVVTVVVVTVVVVAVVTLLVVIVVVVEVVVVVVVVVVVVVVVVVVVVVTVVVVEQWL
;
A
#
# COMPACT_ATOMS: atom_id res chain seq x y z
N MET A 1 3.15 -66.66 -47.89
CA MET A 1 2.50 -66.20 -46.65
C MET A 1 3.34 -65.07 -46.12
N GLY A 2 2.88 -63.83 -46.26
CA GLY A 2 3.62 -62.65 -45.77
C GLY A 2 3.62 -62.63 -44.25
N HIS A 3 4.75 -62.29 -43.65
CA HIS A 3 4.88 -62.14 -42.20
C HIS A 3 3.89 -61.07 -41.72
N CYS A 4 2.98 -61.45 -40.82
CA CYS A 4 2.15 -60.50 -40.08
C CYS A 4 3.08 -59.66 -39.20
N ASN A 5 2.96 -58.33 -39.25
CA ASN A 5 3.63 -57.50 -38.25
C ASN A 5 2.87 -57.61 -36.91
N HIS A 6 3.55 -57.30 -35.80
CA HIS A 6 2.95 -57.41 -34.47
C HIS A 6 1.72 -56.48 -34.32
N GLU A 7 1.78 -55.26 -34.85
CA GLU A 7 0.70 -54.27 -34.82
C GLU A 7 -0.59 -54.73 -35.55
N GLU A 8 -0.46 -55.44 -36.67
CA GLU A 8 -1.55 -55.99 -37.47
C GLU A 8 -2.16 -57.20 -36.77
N ALA A 9 -1.34 -57.99 -36.06
CA ALA A 9 -1.84 -59.08 -35.23
C ALA A 9 -2.67 -58.53 -34.05
N ASP A 10 -2.22 -57.44 -33.44
CA ASP A 10 -2.91 -56.78 -32.32
C ASP A 10 -4.23 -56.14 -32.77
N ALA A 11 -4.27 -55.52 -33.95
CA ALA A 11 -5.49 -54.95 -34.52
C ALA A 11 -6.51 -56.01 -34.98
N ARG A 12 -6.04 -57.20 -35.43
CA ARG A 12 -6.93 -58.30 -35.86
C ARG A 12 -7.82 -58.83 -34.73
N ILE A 13 -7.45 -58.62 -33.46
CA ILE A 13 -8.31 -58.99 -32.33
C ILE A 13 -9.65 -58.24 -32.37
N VAL A 14 -9.67 -57.00 -32.86
CA VAL A 14 -10.88 -56.18 -33.01
C VAL A 14 -11.77 -56.77 -34.09
N VAL A 15 -11.20 -57.27 -35.19
CA VAL A 15 -11.94 -57.93 -36.27
C VAL A 15 -12.60 -59.21 -35.77
N HIS A 16 -11.88 -60.02 -35.00
CA HIS A 16 -12.43 -61.23 -34.38
C HIS A 16 -13.53 -60.92 -33.36
N LEU A 17 -13.37 -59.84 -32.58
CA LEU A 17 -14.38 -59.35 -31.66
C LEU A 17 -15.66 -58.93 -32.40
N VAL A 18 -15.54 -58.16 -33.49
CA VAL A 18 -16.69 -57.75 -34.31
C VAL A 18 -17.41 -58.95 -34.93
N HIS A 19 -16.67 -59.91 -35.50
CA HIS A 19 -17.27 -61.13 -36.04
C HIS A 19 -18.05 -61.92 -34.97
N ALA A 20 -17.49 -62.06 -33.75
CA ALA A 20 -18.19 -62.75 -32.67
C ALA A 20 -19.51 -62.04 -32.30
N LEU A 21 -19.52 -60.70 -32.28
CA LEU A 21 -20.74 -59.92 -32.04
C LEU A 21 -21.75 -60.04 -33.18
N GLN A 22 -21.29 -60.10 -34.43
CA GLN A 22 -22.14 -60.31 -35.62
C GLN A 22 -22.79 -61.69 -35.64
N ASP A 23 -22.06 -62.71 -35.17
CA ASP A 23 -22.57 -64.08 -35.00
C ASP A 23 -23.53 -64.21 -33.80
N GLY A 24 -23.85 -63.11 -33.12
CA GLY A 24 -24.86 -63.03 -32.07
C GLY A 24 -24.33 -63.28 -30.66
N ALA A 25 -23.01 -63.28 -30.45
CA ALA A 25 -22.44 -63.35 -29.11
C ALA A 25 -22.83 -62.09 -28.32
N LYS A 26 -23.47 -62.28 -27.16
CA LYS A 26 -23.86 -61.19 -26.27
C LYS A 26 -22.77 -60.81 -25.28
N THR A 27 -21.86 -61.73 -25.00
CA THR A 27 -20.77 -61.54 -24.04
C THR A 27 -19.48 -62.05 -24.67
N VAL A 28 -18.47 -61.21 -24.79
CA VAL A 28 -17.18 -61.58 -25.38
C VAL A 28 -16.07 -61.14 -24.43
N GLN A 29 -15.19 -62.07 -24.06
CA GLN A 29 -14.02 -61.80 -23.23
C GLN A 29 -12.74 -61.90 -24.05
N VAL A 30 -11.99 -60.80 -24.12
CA VAL A 30 -10.67 -60.75 -24.75
C VAL A 30 -9.60 -60.92 -23.67
N ARG A 31 -8.81 -61.99 -23.75
CA ARG A 31 -7.65 -62.22 -22.86
C ARG A 31 -6.38 -61.78 -23.56
N THR A 32 -5.67 -60.83 -22.97
CA THR A 32 -4.37 -60.37 -23.45
C THR A 32 -3.41 -60.17 -22.28
N VAL A 33 -2.11 -60.20 -22.55
CA VAL A 33 -1.07 -59.78 -21.59
C VAL A 33 -0.34 -58.54 -22.14
N ASP A 34 -0.71 -58.10 -23.34
CA ASP A 34 -0.11 -56.97 -24.03
C ASP A 34 -0.93 -55.70 -23.81
N THR A 35 -0.26 -54.64 -23.36
CA THR A 35 -0.87 -53.34 -23.09
C THR A 35 -1.31 -52.63 -24.36
N ASP A 36 -0.62 -52.86 -25.47
CA ASP A 36 -0.93 -52.17 -26.74
C ASP A 36 -2.30 -52.64 -27.27
N VAL A 37 -2.60 -53.93 -27.11
CA VAL A 37 -3.91 -54.52 -27.41
C VAL A 37 -5.03 -53.90 -26.56
N VAL A 38 -4.77 -53.61 -25.28
CA VAL A 38 -5.75 -52.96 -24.40
C VAL A 38 -6.02 -51.52 -24.86
N VAL A 39 -4.97 -50.76 -25.20
CA VAL A 39 -5.12 -49.38 -25.69
C VAL A 39 -5.90 -49.34 -27.00
N VAL A 40 -5.61 -50.27 -27.92
CA VAL A 40 -6.36 -50.41 -29.18
C VAL A 40 -7.83 -50.71 -28.90
N LEU A 41 -8.14 -51.70 -28.06
CA LEU A 41 -9.53 -52.06 -27.73
C LEU A 41 -10.29 -50.92 -27.04
N VAL A 42 -9.65 -50.19 -26.13
CA VAL A 42 -10.24 -49.00 -25.48
C VAL A 42 -10.51 -47.89 -26.51
N GLY A 43 -9.62 -47.70 -27.48
CA GLY A 43 -9.76 -46.70 -28.54
C GLY A 43 -10.96 -46.93 -29.45
N VAL A 44 -11.29 -48.19 -29.78
CA VAL A 44 -12.46 -48.57 -30.60
C VAL A 44 -13.70 -48.95 -29.76
N PHE A 45 -13.60 -48.94 -28.43
CA PHE A 45 -14.67 -49.39 -27.54
C PHE A 45 -15.97 -48.61 -27.70
N HIS A 46 -15.87 -47.29 -27.92
CA HIS A 46 -17.04 -46.43 -28.11
C HIS A 46 -17.80 -46.78 -29.39
N ASP A 47 -17.06 -47.02 -30.48
CA ASP A 47 -17.64 -47.40 -31.78
C ASP A 47 -18.30 -48.80 -31.70
N LEU A 48 -17.71 -49.71 -30.92
CA LEU A 48 -18.27 -51.04 -30.69
C LEU A 48 -19.55 -51.00 -29.84
N LEU A 49 -19.60 -50.18 -28.78
CA LEU A 49 -20.82 -50.03 -27.96
C LEU A 49 -21.93 -49.28 -28.69
N THR A 50 -21.59 -48.34 -29.57
CA THR A 50 -22.60 -47.66 -30.39
C THR A 50 -23.19 -48.58 -31.47
N ALA A 51 -22.37 -49.44 -32.08
CA ALA A 51 -22.83 -50.44 -33.05
C ALA A 51 -23.55 -51.64 -32.40
N TYR A 52 -23.12 -52.05 -31.20
CA TYR A 52 -23.66 -53.21 -30.47
C TYR A 52 -23.97 -52.85 -29.00
N PRO A 53 -25.06 -52.10 -28.74
CA PRO A 53 -25.37 -51.54 -27.42
C PRO A 53 -25.73 -52.56 -26.34
N PHE A 54 -25.99 -53.81 -26.72
CA PHE A 54 -26.28 -54.91 -25.80
C PHE A 54 -25.11 -55.89 -25.62
N ALA A 55 -23.96 -55.59 -26.23
CA ALA A 55 -22.77 -56.42 -26.12
C ALA A 55 -22.02 -56.13 -24.82
N ASP A 56 -21.74 -57.19 -24.07
CA ASP A 56 -20.97 -57.15 -22.83
C ASP A 56 -19.52 -57.58 -23.11
N ILE A 57 -18.64 -56.60 -23.29
CA ILE A 57 -17.26 -56.81 -23.72
C ILE A 57 -16.32 -56.70 -22.51
N TRP A 58 -15.62 -57.79 -22.22
CA TRP A 58 -14.69 -57.91 -21.09
C TRP A 58 -13.25 -57.98 -21.59
N ILE A 59 -12.32 -57.26 -20.97
CA ILE A 59 -10.89 -57.48 -21.19
C ILE A 59 -10.31 -58.17 -19.96
N ALA A 60 -9.48 -59.17 -20.17
CA ALA A 60 -8.72 -59.80 -19.10
C ALA A 60 -7.24 -59.60 -19.40
N PHE A 61 -6.57 -58.84 -18.54
CA PHE A 61 -5.16 -58.50 -18.64
C PHE A 61 -4.35 -59.38 -17.69
N GLY A 62 -3.63 -60.38 -18.22
CA GLY A 62 -2.92 -61.36 -17.38
C GLY A 62 -3.86 -62.23 -16.53
N MET A 63 -3.60 -62.33 -15.22
CA MET A 63 -4.47 -63.06 -14.27
C MET A 63 -5.62 -62.21 -13.70
N VAL A 64 -5.74 -60.95 -14.12
CA VAL A 64 -6.76 -60.03 -13.63
C VAL A 64 -7.77 -59.77 -14.75
N VAL A 65 -9.04 -60.08 -14.51
CA VAL A 65 -10.13 -59.64 -15.39
C VAL A 65 -10.36 -58.16 -15.11
N VAL A 66 -10.15 -57.31 -16.11
CA VAL A 66 -10.22 -55.85 -15.99
C VAL A 66 -11.37 -55.36 -16.86
N VAL A 67 -12.49 -54.99 -16.24
CA VAL A 67 -13.59 -54.40 -16.99
C VAL A 67 -13.14 -53.00 -17.44
N ILE A 68 -13.14 -52.73 -18.75
CA ILE A 68 -12.71 -51.41 -19.30
C ILE A 68 -13.45 -50.26 -18.62
N THR A 69 -14.72 -50.49 -18.28
CA THR A 69 -15.56 -49.54 -17.54
C THR A 69 -14.96 -49.17 -16.18
N GLU A 70 -14.35 -50.11 -15.45
CA GLU A 70 -13.75 -49.82 -14.14
C GLU A 70 -12.48 -48.98 -14.25
N VAL A 71 -11.61 -49.25 -15.23
CA VAL A 71 -10.36 -48.47 -15.43
C VAL A 71 -10.68 -47.04 -15.86
N VAL A 72 -11.62 -46.88 -16.81
CA VAL A 72 -12.05 -45.55 -17.28
C VAL A 72 -12.65 -44.74 -16.13
N VAL A 73 -13.45 -45.37 -15.27
CA VAL A 73 -14.03 -44.71 -14.09
C VAL A 73 -12.94 -44.29 -13.10
N ILE A 74 -11.94 -45.14 -12.82
CA ILE A 74 -10.83 -44.79 -11.92
C ILE A 74 -10.04 -43.60 -12.48
N VAL A 75 -9.68 -43.62 -13.77
CA VAL A 75 -8.94 -42.52 -14.41
C VAL A 75 -9.75 -41.23 -14.35
N LEU A 76 -11.06 -41.27 -14.65
CA LEU A 76 -11.93 -40.11 -14.57
C LEU A 76 -11.98 -39.53 -13.15
N ILE A 77 -12.13 -40.38 -12.13
CA ILE A 77 -12.13 -39.97 -10.73
C ILE A 77 -10.80 -39.27 -10.38
N VAL A 78 -9.67 -39.85 -10.77
CA VAL A 78 -8.35 -39.26 -10.51
C VAL A 78 -8.23 -37.89 -11.17
N VAL A 79 -8.62 -37.76 -12.44
CA VAL A 79 -8.56 -36.48 -13.16
C VAL A 79 -9.45 -35.43 -12.48
N VAL A 80 -10.66 -35.79 -12.09
CA VAL A 80 -11.58 -34.89 -11.37
C VAL A 80 -10.98 -34.47 -10.03
N VAL A 81 -10.46 -35.41 -9.24
CA VAL A 81 -9.85 -35.13 -7.93
C VAL A 81 -8.64 -34.20 -8.07
N VAL A 82 -7.73 -34.48 -9.01
CA VAL A 82 -6.57 -33.62 -9.28
C VAL A 82 -7.01 -32.22 -9.70
N THR A 83 -8.01 -32.11 -10.58
CA THR A 83 -8.54 -30.83 -11.03
C THR A 83 -9.13 -30.03 -9.86
N VAL A 84 -9.90 -30.68 -8.98
CA VAL A 84 -10.46 -30.04 -7.78
C VAL A 84 -9.35 -29.56 -6.85
N ILE A 85 -8.32 -30.38 -6.61
CA ILE A 85 -7.18 -29.99 -5.77
C ILE A 85 -6.48 -28.75 -6.35
N VAL A 86 -6.21 -28.73 -7.66
CA VAL A 86 -5.58 -27.59 -8.33
C VAL A 86 -6.42 -26.33 -8.18
N VAL A 87 -7.73 -26.41 -8.37
CA VAL A 87 -8.65 -25.27 -8.21
C VAL A 87 -8.64 -24.78 -6.76
N VAL A 88 -8.70 -25.68 -5.78
CA VAL A 88 -8.67 -25.31 -4.35
C VAL A 88 -7.35 -24.61 -4.01
N VAL A 89 -6.21 -25.15 -4.45
CA VAL A 89 -4.90 -24.53 -4.24
C VAL A 89 -4.84 -23.14 -4.89
N LEU A 90 -5.34 -23.00 -6.11
CA LEU A 90 -5.37 -21.70 -6.80
C LEU A 90 -6.22 -20.68 -6.02
N VAL A 91 -7.40 -21.07 -5.53
CA VAL A 91 -8.27 -20.21 -4.72
C VAL A 91 -7.55 -19.78 -3.44
N VAL A 92 -6.90 -20.71 -2.74
CA VAL A 92 -6.13 -20.38 -1.53
C VAL A 92 -5.01 -19.39 -1.84
N VAL A 93 -4.26 -19.59 -2.92
CA VAL A 93 -3.19 -18.67 -3.34
C VAL A 93 -3.74 -17.28 -3.63
N VAL A 94 -4.87 -17.18 -4.35
CA VAL A 94 -5.52 -15.89 -4.65
C VAL A 94 -5.98 -15.21 -3.36
N VAL A 95 -6.61 -15.94 -2.44
CA VAL A 95 -7.05 -15.38 -1.14
C VAL A 95 -5.85 -14.87 -0.35
N VAL A 96 -4.77 -15.63 -0.25
CA VAL A 96 -3.55 -15.20 0.44
C VAL A 96 -2.98 -13.93 -0.20
N LEU A 97 -2.92 -13.87 -1.54
CA LEU A 97 -2.42 -12.69 -2.25
C LEU A 97 -3.29 -11.46 -1.98
N VAL A 98 -4.62 -11.60 -2.00
CA VAL A 98 -5.56 -10.52 -1.67
C VAL A 98 -5.34 -10.04 -0.24
N VAL A 99 -5.20 -10.96 0.73
CA VAL A 99 -4.92 -10.61 2.13
C VAL A 99 -3.61 -9.83 2.26
N VAL A 100 -2.53 -10.27 1.61
CA VAL A 100 -1.24 -9.58 1.62
C VAL A 100 -1.34 -8.18 1.05
N VAL A 101 -2.04 -8.01 -0.07
CA VAL A 101 -2.27 -6.69 -0.69
C VAL A 101 -3.06 -5.78 0.23
N VAL A 102 -4.15 -6.26 0.81
CA VAL A 102 -4.99 -5.48 1.75
C VAL A 102 -4.18 -5.06 2.98
N VAL A 103 -3.43 -5.98 3.59
CA VAL A 103 -2.59 -5.67 4.77
C VAL A 103 -1.55 -4.63 4.40
N THR A 104 -0.91 -4.75 3.25
CA THR A 104 0.11 -3.80 2.79
C THR A 104 -0.50 -2.41 2.57
N LEU A 105 -1.67 -2.32 1.94
CA LEU A 105 -2.39 -1.05 1.75
C LEU A 105 -2.77 -0.41 3.09
N VAL A 106 -3.23 -1.19 4.06
CA VAL A 106 -3.55 -0.70 5.41
C VAL A 106 -2.29 -0.15 6.09
N VAL A 107 -1.18 -0.90 6.07
CA VAL A 107 0.09 -0.47 6.67
C VAL A 107 0.59 0.82 6.02
N VAL A 108 0.59 0.90 4.69
CA VAL A 108 1.00 2.11 3.96
C VAL A 108 0.12 3.30 4.34
N THR A 109 -1.20 3.10 4.41
CA THR A 109 -2.14 4.17 4.79
C THR A 109 -1.86 4.67 6.21
N VAL A 110 -1.65 3.77 7.16
CA VAL A 110 -1.32 4.13 8.55
C VAL A 110 0.00 4.91 8.61
N VAL A 111 1.04 4.46 7.91
CA VAL A 111 2.33 5.14 7.86
C VAL A 111 2.18 6.55 7.29
N VAL A 112 1.45 6.72 6.19
CA VAL A 112 1.20 8.03 5.58
C VAL A 112 0.47 8.95 6.55
N VAL A 113 -0.58 8.47 7.24
CA VAL A 113 -1.31 9.26 8.23
C VAL A 113 -0.39 9.70 9.37
N VAL A 114 0.44 8.80 9.90
CA VAL A 114 1.40 9.13 10.97
C VAL A 114 2.38 10.20 10.51
N VAL A 115 2.95 10.07 9.31
CA VAL A 115 3.88 11.06 8.75
C VAL A 115 3.20 12.42 8.61
N VAL A 116 1.98 12.47 8.07
CA VAL A 116 1.21 13.72 7.93
C VAL A 116 0.97 14.36 9.29
N VAL A 117 0.55 13.59 10.30
CA VAL A 117 0.33 14.10 11.66
C VAL A 117 1.62 14.68 12.24
N VAL A 118 2.75 13.98 12.10
CA VAL A 118 4.06 14.46 12.59
C VAL A 118 4.44 15.77 11.90
N VAL A 119 4.29 15.86 10.58
CA VAL A 119 4.58 17.08 9.82
C VAL A 119 3.70 18.24 10.29
N VAL A 120 2.39 18.02 10.47
CA VAL A 120 1.47 19.05 10.97
C VAL A 120 1.88 19.53 12.36
N VAL A 121 2.21 18.61 13.28
CA VAL A 121 2.68 18.97 14.62
C VAL A 121 3.95 19.81 14.57
N VAL A 122 4.94 19.41 13.76
CA VAL A 122 6.19 20.16 13.59
C VAL A 122 5.91 21.57 13.06
N VAL A 123 5.05 21.71 12.04
CA VAL A 123 4.66 23.02 11.49
C VAL A 123 4.01 23.90 12.56
N VAL A 124 3.07 23.34 13.33
CA VAL A 124 2.40 24.08 14.42
C VAL A 124 3.43 24.55 15.47
N VAL A 125 4.34 23.68 15.89
CA VAL A 125 5.40 24.04 16.85
C VAL A 125 6.26 25.17 16.30
N VAL A 126 6.69 25.08 15.04
CA VAL A 126 7.50 26.13 14.39
C VAL A 126 6.74 27.46 14.37
N VAL A 127 5.47 27.46 13.98
CA VAL A 127 4.63 28.66 13.96
C VAL A 127 4.51 29.29 15.35
N VAL A 128 4.27 28.48 16.39
CA VAL A 128 4.17 28.96 17.78
C VAL A 128 5.49 29.58 18.24
N VAL A 129 6.62 28.94 17.94
CA VAL A 129 7.95 29.46 18.28
C VAL A 129 8.22 30.78 17.57
N VAL A 130 7.93 30.88 16.27
CA VAL A 130 8.11 32.11 15.50
C VAL A 130 7.24 33.24 16.06
N LEU A 131 5.97 32.96 16.36
CA LEU A 131 5.08 33.95 16.98
C LEU A 131 5.59 34.41 18.34
N ALA A 132 6.09 33.50 19.18
CA ALA A 132 6.66 33.84 20.47
C ALA A 132 7.89 34.77 20.32
N VAL A 133 8.78 34.48 19.37
CA VAL A 133 9.95 35.33 19.07
C VAL A 133 9.52 36.72 18.60
N VAL A 134 8.51 36.80 17.72
CA VAL A 134 7.97 38.08 17.24
C VAL A 134 7.40 38.89 18.40
N VAL A 135 6.59 38.27 19.27
CA VAL A 135 6.01 38.94 20.45
C VAL A 135 7.10 39.47 21.38
N VAL A 136 8.10 38.64 21.70
CA VAL A 136 9.22 39.08 22.55
C VAL A 136 9.96 40.26 21.91
N THR A 137 10.22 40.20 20.61
CA THR A 137 10.90 41.27 19.87
C THR A 137 10.10 42.57 19.94
N VAL A 138 8.79 42.52 19.70
CA VAL A 138 7.90 43.69 19.77
C VAL A 138 7.89 44.28 21.18
N VAL A 139 7.82 43.45 22.22
CA VAL A 139 7.85 43.90 23.62
C VAL A 139 9.17 44.60 23.92
N VAL A 140 10.31 44.00 23.56
CA VAL A 140 11.64 44.59 23.78
C VAL A 140 11.76 45.94 23.06
N VAL A 141 11.38 46.01 21.79
CA VAL A 141 11.40 47.27 21.02
C VAL A 141 10.52 48.32 21.69
N THR A 142 9.31 47.96 22.12
CA THR A 142 8.39 48.89 22.81
C THR A 142 9.01 49.42 24.10
N VAL A 143 9.59 48.55 24.93
CA VAL A 143 10.25 48.95 26.18
C VAL A 143 11.41 49.92 25.90
N VAL A 144 12.24 49.62 24.90
CA VAL A 144 13.36 50.50 24.50
C VAL A 144 12.86 51.86 24.03
N VAL A 145 11.83 51.89 23.17
CA VAL A 145 11.23 53.14 22.68
C VAL A 145 10.69 53.96 23.84
N VAL A 146 9.93 53.36 24.76
CA VAL A 146 9.40 54.04 25.93
C VAL A 146 10.51 54.60 26.81
N ALA A 147 11.59 53.84 27.04
CA ALA A 147 12.73 54.29 27.82
C ALA A 147 13.43 55.50 27.17
N VAL A 148 13.65 55.46 25.85
CA VAL A 148 14.26 56.56 25.08
C VAL A 148 13.39 57.81 25.12
N VAL A 149 12.08 57.68 24.88
CA VAL A 149 11.14 58.80 24.94
C VAL A 149 11.12 59.42 26.34
N THR A 150 11.08 58.60 27.38
CA THR A 150 11.10 59.07 28.77
C THR A 150 12.38 59.84 29.07
N LEU A 151 13.54 59.33 28.63
CA LEU A 151 14.83 60.00 28.79
C LEU A 151 14.86 61.35 28.06
N LEU A 152 14.34 61.41 26.83
CA LEU A 152 14.26 62.66 26.07
C LEU A 152 13.39 63.70 26.77
N VAL A 153 12.24 63.31 27.31
CA VAL A 153 11.35 64.20 28.07
C VAL A 153 12.09 64.75 29.30
N VAL A 154 12.80 63.90 30.05
CA VAL A 154 13.60 64.34 31.20
C VAL A 154 14.67 65.35 30.78
N ILE A 155 15.38 65.10 29.68
CA ILE A 155 16.40 66.02 29.16
C ILE A 155 15.77 67.38 28.81
N VAL A 156 14.63 67.39 28.12
CA VAL A 156 13.93 68.64 27.74
C VAL A 156 13.55 69.43 29.00
N VAL A 157 12.93 68.78 30.00
CA VAL A 157 12.54 69.43 31.26
C VAL A 157 13.76 70.00 31.99
N VAL A 158 14.86 69.25 32.06
CA VAL A 158 16.10 69.74 32.70
C VAL A 158 16.65 70.96 31.96
N VAL A 159 16.67 70.94 30.63
CA VAL A 159 17.11 72.08 29.81
C VAL A 159 16.23 73.29 30.06
N GLU A 160 14.90 73.13 30.07
CA GLU A 160 13.96 74.23 30.36
C GLU A 160 14.21 74.83 31.75
N VAL A 161 14.38 74.00 32.78
CA VAL A 161 14.68 74.46 34.14
C VAL A 161 16.00 75.23 34.18
N VAL A 162 17.05 74.71 33.53
CA VAL A 162 18.36 75.39 33.46
C VAL A 162 18.23 76.75 32.77
N VAL A 163 17.50 76.83 31.65
CA VAL A 163 17.25 78.08 30.94
C VAL A 163 16.53 79.08 31.83
N VAL A 164 15.47 78.67 32.53
CA VAL A 164 14.73 79.53 33.48
C VAL A 164 15.66 80.04 34.58
N VAL A 165 16.46 79.16 35.20
CA VAL A 165 17.42 79.55 36.25
C VAL A 165 18.42 80.57 35.72
N VAL A 166 19.00 80.35 34.54
CA VAL A 166 19.95 81.28 33.91
C VAL A 166 19.29 82.64 33.66
N VAL A 167 18.07 82.67 33.11
CA VAL A 167 17.33 83.91 32.87
C VAL A 167 17.08 84.66 34.18
N VAL A 168 16.64 83.97 35.23
CA VAL A 168 16.40 84.59 36.55
C VAL A 168 17.69 85.18 37.11
N VAL A 169 18.81 84.45 37.05
CA VAL A 169 20.13 84.95 37.50
C VAL A 169 20.53 86.21 36.72
N VAL A 170 20.39 86.20 35.39
CA VAL A 170 20.70 87.38 34.55
C VAL A 170 19.83 88.57 34.93
N VAL A 171 18.52 88.38 35.10
CA VAL A 171 17.60 89.46 35.52
C VAL A 171 18.00 90.03 36.88
N VAL A 172 18.30 89.17 37.86
CA VAL A 172 18.74 89.62 39.19
C VAL A 172 20.02 90.44 39.08
N VAL A 173 21.01 89.97 38.31
CA VAL A 173 22.28 90.71 38.10
C VAL A 173 22.00 92.07 37.46
N VAL A 174 21.17 92.14 36.42
CA VAL A 174 20.80 93.41 35.76
C VAL A 174 20.11 94.36 36.75
N VAL A 175 19.14 93.88 37.53
CA VAL A 175 18.46 94.70 38.54
C VAL A 175 19.45 95.23 39.57
N VAL A 176 20.35 94.39 40.08
CA VAL A 176 21.40 94.81 41.02
C VAL A 176 22.29 95.89 40.40
N VAL A 177 22.74 95.70 39.16
CA VAL A 177 23.56 96.69 38.45
C VAL A 177 22.82 98.02 38.28
N VAL A 178 21.54 97.99 37.85
CA VAL A 178 20.71 99.20 37.69
C VAL A 178 20.56 99.93 39.03
N VAL A 179 20.23 99.21 40.10
CA VAL A 179 20.10 99.79 41.45
C VAL A 179 21.41 100.45 41.87
N VAL A 180 22.54 99.75 41.75
CA VAL A 180 23.86 100.30 42.08
C VAL A 180 24.17 101.56 41.27
N VAL A 181 23.96 101.53 39.96
CA VAL A 181 24.18 102.70 39.09
C VAL A 181 23.28 103.87 39.48
N THR A 182 21.99 103.62 39.76
CA THR A 182 21.06 104.70 40.18
C THR A 182 21.46 105.34 41.50
N VAL A 183 21.89 104.53 42.49
CA VAL A 183 22.38 105.04 43.79
C VAL A 183 23.63 105.90 43.57
N VAL A 184 24.60 105.40 42.80
CA VAL A 184 25.84 106.15 42.49
C VAL A 184 25.53 107.46 41.76
N VAL A 185 24.61 107.46 40.79
CA VAL A 185 24.23 108.69 40.08
C VAL A 185 23.57 109.67 41.05
N VAL A 186 22.59 109.25 41.85
CA VAL A 186 21.89 110.14 42.80
C VAL A 186 22.86 110.77 43.81
N GLU A 187 23.85 110.02 44.30
CA GLU A 187 24.90 110.56 45.18
C GLU A 187 25.79 111.64 44.52
N GLN A 188 25.91 111.67 43.19
CA GLN A 188 26.70 112.70 42.48
C GLN A 188 25.91 114.00 42.24
N TRP A 189 24.60 114.01 42.43
CA TRP A 189 23.72 115.18 42.20
C TRP A 189 23.18 115.83 43.48
N LEU A 190 23.51 115.29 44.66
CA LEU A 190 23.21 115.85 45.99
C LEU A 190 24.46 116.50 46.60
#